data_AF-A0A964Y7V3-F1
#
_entry.id   AF-A0A964Y7V3-F1
#
_cell.length_a   1.000
_cell.length_b   1.000
_cell.length_c   1.000
_cell.angle_alpha   90.00
_cell.angle_beta   90.00
_cell.angle_gamma   90.00
#
_symmetry.space_group_name_H-M   'P 1'
#
loop_
_entity.id
_entity.type
_entity.pdbx_description
1 polymer ?
#
loop_
_entity_poly.entity_id
_entity_poly.type
_entity_poly.pdbx_seq_one_letter_code
_entity_poly.pdbx_strand_id
1 'polypeptide(L)'
;SILTLALASYLISRLAYFITNPILILAKNSKNVKEGHLDEVDLPPFEEHGEDEIEDLYHSFSEMVKGLKEKEKVKGILNKVVSQKIANKILEGNITLGGEEKVVTVLFADIRHFTQMTEQMKPTELIQVLNSYMTRLADVIDKNNGVIDKYVGDEVMALFGAPVADTESAAAAVSCALEMMKEVENWNANRIRLGLNPIDIGIGIHTGIVVAGNVGAENRLNYTVLGANVNLASRLCAAAEAKQILISKDTLNAPKVKEMISYNELSPISLKGFSKLTQVYEVLPIESSADSAIKET
;
A
#
# COMPACT_ATOMS: atom_id res chain seq x y z
N SER A 1 -9.36 -72.82 -16.36
CA SER A 1 -10.29 -72.52 -17.48
C SER A 1 -10.02 -71.11 -17.96
N ILE A 2 -10.17 -70.77 -19.25
CA ILE A 2 -9.93 -69.42 -19.81
C ILE A 2 -10.60 -68.30 -18.98
N LEU A 3 -11.77 -68.60 -18.41
CA LEU A 3 -12.52 -67.72 -17.52
C LEU A 3 -11.74 -67.25 -16.27
N THR A 4 -10.89 -68.09 -15.67
CA THR A 4 -10.13 -67.73 -14.46
C THR A 4 -8.98 -66.78 -14.78
N LEU A 5 -8.34 -66.94 -15.94
CA LEU A 5 -7.33 -66.00 -16.45
C LEU A 5 -7.96 -64.65 -16.81
N ALA A 6 -9.13 -64.65 -17.43
CA ALA A 6 -9.87 -63.42 -17.75
C ALA A 6 -10.27 -62.66 -16.48
N LEU A 7 -10.77 -63.36 -15.46
CA LEU A 7 -11.16 -62.77 -14.17
C LEU A 7 -9.95 -62.20 -13.41
N ALA A 8 -8.83 -62.93 -13.35
CA ALA A 8 -7.61 -62.45 -12.71
C ALA A 8 -7.04 -61.20 -13.42
N SER A 9 -7.01 -61.20 -14.76
CA SER A 9 -6.58 -60.05 -15.55
C SER A 9 -7.49 -58.83 -15.33
N TYR A 10 -8.80 -59.03 -15.25
CA TYR A 10 -9.75 -57.97 -14.93
C TYR A 10 -9.53 -57.40 -13.52
N LEU A 11 -9.35 -58.26 -12.51
CA LEU A 11 -9.10 -57.84 -11.13
C LEU A 11 -7.77 -57.09 -10.97
N ILE A 12 -6.70 -57.56 -11.62
CA ILE A 12 -5.40 -56.86 -11.63
C ILE A 12 -5.53 -55.49 -12.30
N SER A 13 -6.25 -55.41 -13.42
CA SER A 13 -6.45 -54.14 -14.13
C SER A 13 -7.28 -53.16 -13.30
N ARG A 14 -8.30 -53.65 -12.58
CA ARG A 14 -9.09 -52.84 -11.65
C ARG A 14 -8.24 -52.37 -10.47
N LEU A 15 -7.49 -53.25 -9.82
CA LEU A 15 -6.61 -52.90 -8.70
C LEU A 15 -5.52 -51.89 -9.13
N ALA A 16 -4.90 -52.09 -10.29
CA ALA A 16 -3.92 -51.17 -10.84
C ALA A 16 -4.55 -49.79 -11.12
N TYR A 17 -5.77 -49.75 -11.65
CA TYR A 17 -6.51 -48.50 -11.87
C TYR A 17 -6.82 -47.79 -10.55
N PHE A 18 -7.22 -48.52 -9.51
CA PHE A 18 -7.51 -47.97 -8.17
C PHE A 18 -6.30 -47.33 -7.51
N ILE A 19 -5.11 -47.93 -7.61
CA ILE A 19 -3.89 -47.40 -6.99
C ILE A 19 -3.26 -46.29 -7.85
N THR A 20 -3.18 -46.49 -9.17
CA THR A 20 -2.36 -45.64 -10.05
C THR A 20 -3.02 -44.28 -10.28
N ASN A 21 -4.34 -44.22 -10.42
CA ASN A 21 -5.01 -42.97 -10.76
C ASN A 21 -4.91 -41.89 -9.67
N PRO A 22 -5.19 -42.18 -8.38
CA PRO A 22 -5.02 -41.18 -7.33
C PRO A 22 -3.58 -40.66 -7.27
N ILE A 23 -2.59 -41.56 -7.36
CA ILE A 23 -1.17 -41.18 -7.35
C ILE A 23 -0.84 -40.26 -8.54
N LEU A 24 -1.35 -40.57 -9.74
CA LEU A 24 -1.14 -39.71 -10.91
C LEU A 24 -1.83 -38.34 -10.77
N ILE A 25 -3.04 -38.29 -10.19
CA ILE A 25 -3.74 -37.04 -9.90
C ILE A 25 -2.92 -36.19 -8.92
N LEU A 26 -2.47 -36.78 -7.81
CA LEU A 26 -1.65 -36.11 -6.81
C LEU A 26 -0.32 -35.63 -7.40
N ALA A 27 0.38 -36.47 -8.16
CA ALA A 27 1.65 -36.12 -8.79
C ALA A 27 1.50 -34.98 -9.81
N LYS A 28 0.45 -35.02 -10.63
CA LYS A 28 0.14 -33.96 -11.60
C LYS A 28 -0.14 -32.64 -10.88
N ASN A 29 -0.99 -32.66 -9.86
CA ASN A 29 -1.36 -31.46 -9.11
C ASN A 29 -0.23 -30.94 -8.21
N SER A 30 0.68 -31.81 -7.75
CA SER A 30 1.86 -31.38 -6.98
C SER A 30 2.73 -30.40 -7.75
N LYS A 31 2.76 -30.48 -9.09
CA LYS A 31 3.45 -29.49 -9.92
C LYS A 31 2.80 -28.11 -9.84
N ASN A 32 1.46 -28.05 -9.96
CA ASN A 32 0.70 -26.80 -9.83
C ASN A 32 0.87 -26.18 -8.45
N VAL A 33 0.84 -27.00 -7.38
CA VAL A 33 1.12 -26.57 -6.00
C VAL A 33 2.53 -26.00 -5.89
N LYS A 34 3.54 -26.66 -6.46
CA LYS A 34 4.93 -26.20 -6.43
C LYS A 34 5.12 -24.86 -7.15
N GLU A 35 4.40 -24.63 -8.23
CA GLU A 35 4.45 -23.39 -9.02
C GLU A 35 3.57 -22.27 -8.43
N GLY A 36 2.76 -22.57 -7.41
CA GLY A 36 1.84 -21.60 -6.78
C GLY A 36 0.54 -21.39 -7.56
N HIS A 37 0.27 -22.19 -8.59
CA HIS A 37 -0.99 -22.15 -9.36
C HIS A 37 -2.10 -22.91 -8.63
N LEU A 38 -2.44 -22.47 -7.41
CA LEU A 38 -3.37 -23.19 -6.54
C LEU A 38 -4.78 -23.26 -7.14
N ASP A 39 -5.22 -22.23 -7.85
CA ASP A 39 -6.54 -22.18 -8.51
C ASP A 39 -6.67 -23.22 -9.64
N GLU A 40 -5.55 -23.67 -10.21
CA GLU A 40 -5.49 -24.72 -11.24
C GLU A 40 -5.39 -26.14 -10.66
N VAL A 41 -5.35 -26.28 -9.33
CA VAL A 41 -5.35 -27.59 -8.68
C VAL A 41 -6.76 -28.17 -8.71
N ASP A 42 -6.91 -29.26 -9.46
CA ASP A 42 -8.15 -30.00 -9.64
C ASP A 42 -8.04 -31.36 -8.94
N LEU A 43 -8.75 -31.46 -7.82
CA LEU A 43 -8.86 -32.67 -7.01
C LEU A 43 -10.33 -33.11 -7.02
N PRO A 44 -10.71 -34.09 -7.85
CA PRO A 44 -12.07 -34.61 -7.82
C PRO A 44 -12.38 -35.26 -6.46
N PRO A 45 -13.66 -35.44 -6.10
CA PRO A 45 -14.00 -36.26 -4.93
C PRO A 45 -13.34 -37.63 -5.05
N PHE A 46 -12.71 -38.09 -3.98
CA PHE A 46 -12.20 -39.46 -3.93
C PHE A 46 -13.39 -40.41 -3.88
N GLU A 47 -13.47 -41.38 -4.79
CA GLU A 47 -14.51 -42.40 -4.70
C GLU A 47 -14.10 -43.38 -3.58
N GLU A 48 -14.89 -43.45 -2.50
CA GLU A 48 -14.64 -44.34 -1.36
C GLU A 48 -14.60 -45.81 -1.81
N HIS A 49 -13.43 -46.43 -1.75
CA HIS A 49 -13.24 -47.85 -2.10
C HIS A 49 -12.64 -48.70 -0.95
N GLY A 50 -12.63 -48.16 0.27
CA GLY A 50 -12.18 -48.80 1.50
C GLY A 50 -11.04 -48.03 2.17
N GLU A 51 -10.99 -48.04 3.51
CA GLU A 51 -9.97 -47.36 4.32
C GLU A 51 -8.56 -47.87 3.98
N ASP A 52 -7.83 -47.14 3.14
CA ASP A 52 -6.44 -47.42 2.77
C ASP A 52 -5.54 -46.19 2.90
N GLU A 53 -4.22 -46.40 2.89
CA GLU A 53 -3.23 -45.33 3.03
C GLU A 53 -3.25 -44.32 1.86
N ILE A 54 -3.89 -44.67 0.73
CA ILE A 54 -4.03 -43.80 -0.45
C ILE A 54 -5.16 -42.80 -0.24
N GLU A 55 -6.27 -43.23 0.34
CA GLU A 55 -7.36 -42.36 0.78
C GLU A 55 -6.83 -41.33 1.79
N ASP A 56 -6.10 -41.78 2.81
CA ASP A 56 -5.49 -40.90 3.81
C ASP A 56 -4.53 -39.88 3.17
N LEU A 57 -3.69 -40.32 2.22
CA LEU A 57 -2.79 -39.44 1.48
C LEU A 57 -3.56 -38.42 0.63
N TYR A 58 -4.64 -38.86 -0.02
CA TYR A 58 -5.46 -38.02 -0.87
C TYR A 58 -6.15 -36.91 -0.06
N HIS A 59 -6.78 -37.28 1.06
CA HIS A 59 -7.41 -36.33 1.97
C HIS A 59 -6.38 -35.38 2.57
N SER A 60 -5.24 -35.89 3.03
CA SER A 60 -4.15 -35.05 3.56
C SER A 60 -3.63 -34.03 2.53
N PHE A 61 -3.48 -34.44 1.27
CA PHE A 61 -3.08 -33.53 0.20
C PHE A 61 -4.18 -32.50 -0.14
N SER A 62 -5.44 -32.94 -0.16
CA SER A 62 -6.60 -32.05 -0.37
C SER A 62 -6.70 -30.99 0.72
N GLU A 63 -6.56 -31.38 1.98
CA GLU A 63 -6.53 -30.46 3.12
C GLU A 63 -5.33 -29.50 3.05
N MET A 64 -4.15 -29.98 2.66
CA MET A 64 -2.98 -29.13 2.43
C MET A 64 -3.25 -28.08 1.34
N VAL A 65 -3.79 -28.48 0.19
CA VAL A 65 -4.12 -27.55 -0.91
C VAL A 65 -5.15 -26.51 -0.46
N LYS A 66 -6.19 -26.94 0.27
CA LYS A 66 -7.19 -26.05 0.84
C LYS A 66 -6.55 -25.04 1.80
N GLY A 67 -5.69 -25.50 2.72
CA GLY A 67 -4.96 -24.64 3.65
C GLY A 67 -4.05 -23.64 2.95
N LEU A 68 -3.40 -24.03 1.83
CA LEU A 68 -2.60 -23.14 1.01
C LEU A 68 -3.46 -22.06 0.33
N LYS A 69 -4.61 -22.42 -0.25
CA LYS A 69 -5.56 -21.45 -0.84
C LYS A 69 -6.08 -20.45 0.20
N GLU A 70 -6.44 -20.93 1.39
CA GLU A 70 -6.85 -20.06 2.50
C GLU A 70 -5.72 -19.10 2.90
N LYS A 71 -4.47 -19.58 2.97
CA LYS A 71 -3.30 -18.74 3.27
C LYS A 71 -3.04 -17.68 2.19
N GLU A 72 -3.19 -18.01 0.90
CA GLU A 72 -3.10 -17.02 -0.19
C GLU A 72 -4.20 -15.97 -0.10
N LYS A 73 -5.43 -16.36 0.23
CA LYS A 73 -6.53 -15.43 0.45
C LYS A 73 -6.25 -14.49 1.62
N VAL A 74 -5.74 -15.00 2.74
CA VAL A 74 -5.32 -14.18 3.89
C VAL A 74 -4.21 -13.20 3.48
N LYS A 75 -3.20 -13.66 2.75
CA LYS A 75 -2.12 -12.80 2.23
C LYS A 75 -2.66 -11.70 1.32
N GLY A 76 -3.60 -12.03 0.42
CA GLY A 76 -4.24 -11.07 -0.48
C GLY A 76 -5.06 -10.01 0.26
N ILE A 77 -5.71 -10.37 1.37
CA ILE A 77 -6.41 -9.41 2.25
C ILE A 77 -5.41 -8.53 3.00
N LEU A 78 -4.34 -9.12 3.57
CA LEU A 78 -3.31 -8.36 4.26
C LEU A 78 -2.71 -7.27 3.37
N ASN A 79 -2.41 -7.59 2.10
CA ASN A 79 -1.90 -6.62 1.13
C ASN A 79 -2.85 -5.43 0.85
N LYS A 80 -4.15 -5.56 1.15
CA LYS A 80 -5.12 -4.46 1.03
C LYS A 80 -5.25 -3.62 2.29
N VAL A 81 -4.75 -4.11 3.43
CA VAL A 81 -4.90 -3.50 4.75
C VAL A 81 -3.58 -2.95 5.26
N VAL A 82 -2.46 -3.52 4.83
CA VAL A 82 -1.10 -3.07 5.16
C VAL A 82 -0.29 -2.93 3.87
N SER A 83 0.62 -1.95 3.82
CA SER A 83 1.52 -1.81 2.68
C SER A 83 2.40 -3.05 2.51
N GLN A 84 2.74 -3.40 1.26
CA GLN A 84 3.57 -4.57 0.98
C GLN A 84 4.93 -4.50 1.69
N LYS A 85 5.51 -3.29 1.83
CA LYS A 85 6.77 -3.07 2.54
C LYS A 85 6.64 -3.38 4.03
N ILE A 86 5.54 -2.99 4.67
CA ILE A 86 5.27 -3.31 6.07
C ILE A 86 4.98 -4.82 6.22
N ALA A 87 4.16 -5.40 5.34
CA ALA A 87 3.85 -6.84 5.36
C ALA A 87 5.12 -7.70 5.22
N ASN A 88 6.00 -7.39 4.27
CA ASN A 88 7.26 -8.10 4.09
C ASN A 88 8.15 -7.96 5.33
N LYS A 89 8.23 -6.76 5.91
CA LYS A 89 9.00 -6.54 7.14
C LYS A 89 8.47 -7.34 8.33
N ILE A 90 7.14 -7.46 8.43
CA ILE A 90 6.46 -8.29 9.43
C ILE A 90 6.78 -9.79 9.21
N LEU A 91 6.83 -10.24 7.96
CA LEU A 91 7.14 -11.63 7.62
C LEU A 91 8.61 -12.00 7.84
N GLU A 92 9.54 -11.02 7.84
CA GLU A 92 10.98 -11.22 8.05
C GLU A 92 11.39 -11.50 9.51
N GLY A 93 10.54 -11.28 10.51
CA GLY A 93 10.89 -11.57 11.91
C GLY A 93 9.85 -11.12 12.95
N ASN A 94 10.02 -11.59 14.19
CA ASN A 94 9.06 -11.41 15.28
C ASN A 94 8.60 -9.95 15.42
N ILE A 95 7.28 -9.74 15.27
CA ILE A 95 6.60 -8.47 15.53
C ILE A 95 6.65 -8.19 17.03
N THR A 96 7.75 -7.62 17.51
CA THR A 96 7.85 -7.17 18.89
C THR A 96 7.47 -5.69 19.00
N LEU A 97 6.91 -5.31 20.15
CA LEU A 97 6.76 -3.91 20.53
C LEU A 97 8.13 -3.25 20.59
N GLY A 98 8.21 -2.03 20.09
CA GLY A 98 9.44 -1.25 20.06
C GLY A 98 9.60 -0.50 18.76
N GLY A 99 10.58 0.39 18.72
CA GLY A 99 10.93 1.13 17.53
C GLY A 99 12.40 1.52 17.56
N GLU A 100 12.91 1.83 16.39
CA GLU A 100 14.27 2.32 16.19
C GLU A 100 14.22 3.78 15.71
N GLU A 101 15.21 4.55 16.12
CA GLU A 101 15.37 5.91 15.60
C GLU A 101 15.79 5.84 14.13
N LYS A 102 15.00 6.47 13.27
CA LYS A 102 15.27 6.58 11.84
C LYS A 102 15.07 7.99 11.36
N VAL A 103 15.89 8.39 10.38
CA VAL A 103 15.61 9.58 9.58
C VAL A 103 14.53 9.20 8.56
N VAL A 104 13.38 9.84 8.66
CA VAL A 104 12.22 9.58 7.81
C VAL A 104 11.73 10.92 7.28
N THR A 105 11.30 10.93 6.01
CA THR A 105 10.51 12.04 5.48
C THR A 105 9.02 11.68 5.56
N VAL A 106 8.27 12.52 6.25
CA VAL A 106 6.82 12.36 6.45
C VAL A 106 6.09 13.38 5.59
N LEU A 107 5.11 12.89 4.82
CA LEU A 107 4.22 13.70 3.99
C LEU A 107 2.81 13.55 4.54
N PHE A 108 2.16 14.69 4.76
CA PHE A 108 0.72 14.77 5.01
C PHE A 108 0.06 15.50 3.84
N ALA A 109 -1.06 14.98 3.34
CA ALA A 109 -1.90 15.65 2.35
C ALA A 109 -3.35 15.58 2.80
N ASP A 110 -4.07 16.69 2.67
CA ASP A 110 -5.42 16.84 3.23
C ASP A 110 -6.27 17.74 2.32
N ILE A 111 -7.58 17.46 2.23
CA ILE A 111 -8.48 18.18 1.33
C ILE A 111 -8.88 19.52 1.96
N ARG A 112 -8.72 20.59 1.22
CA ARG A 112 -9.16 21.91 1.66
C ARG A 112 -10.68 22.01 1.56
N HIS A 113 -11.28 22.54 2.63
CA HIS A 113 -12.73 22.71 2.76
C HIS A 113 -13.54 21.40 2.68
N PHE A 114 -12.96 20.26 3.05
CA PHE A 114 -13.63 18.95 2.99
C PHE A 114 -14.95 18.91 3.75
N THR A 115 -15.01 19.43 4.99
CA THR A 115 -16.26 19.47 5.76
C THR A 115 -17.36 20.22 5.01
N GLN A 116 -17.05 21.42 4.49
CA GLN A 116 -17.99 22.21 3.72
C GLN A 116 -18.43 21.51 2.43
N MET A 117 -17.49 20.86 1.74
CA MET A 117 -17.78 20.09 0.52
C MET A 117 -18.74 18.92 0.80
N THR A 118 -18.66 18.32 1.98
CA THR A 118 -19.32 17.05 2.29
C THR A 118 -20.62 17.20 3.08
N GLU A 119 -20.88 18.37 3.67
CA GLU A 119 -22.10 18.68 4.43
C GLU A 119 -23.41 18.35 3.68
N GLN A 120 -23.42 18.49 2.35
CA GLN A 120 -24.61 18.27 1.52
C GLN A 120 -24.55 16.96 0.71
N MET A 121 -23.48 16.18 0.84
CA MET A 121 -23.31 14.93 0.08
C MET A 121 -24.06 13.78 0.75
N LYS A 122 -24.61 12.87 -0.06
CA LYS A 122 -25.10 11.60 0.49
C LYS A 122 -23.91 10.76 0.96
N PRO A 123 -24.07 9.92 2.01
CA PRO A 123 -22.99 9.07 2.50
C PRO A 123 -22.35 8.17 1.43
N THR A 124 -23.13 7.69 0.46
CA THR A 124 -22.63 6.87 -0.65
C THR A 124 -21.74 7.67 -1.61
N GLU A 125 -22.11 8.92 -1.89
CA GLU A 125 -21.34 9.83 -2.76
C GLU A 125 -20.04 10.24 -2.06
N LEU A 126 -20.12 10.54 -0.76
CA LEU A 126 -18.97 10.84 0.08
C LEU A 126 -17.93 9.71 0.03
N ILE A 127 -18.36 8.46 0.25
CA ILE A 127 -17.46 7.29 0.21
C ILE A 127 -16.85 7.12 -1.18
N GLN A 128 -17.61 7.34 -2.25
CA GLN A 128 -17.09 7.24 -3.61
C GLN A 128 -16.01 8.29 -3.90
N VAL A 129 -16.23 9.55 -3.49
CA VAL A 129 -15.26 10.63 -3.65
C VAL A 129 -14.01 10.34 -2.83
N LEU A 130 -14.17 9.93 -1.58
CA LEU A 130 -13.05 9.62 -0.68
C LEU A 130 -12.22 8.45 -1.21
N ASN A 131 -12.85 7.34 -1.59
CA ASN A 131 -12.13 6.20 -2.15
C ASN A 131 -11.42 6.58 -3.46
N SER A 132 -12.07 7.33 -4.34
CA SER A 132 -11.44 7.78 -5.60
C SER A 132 -10.22 8.66 -5.36
N TYR A 133 -10.31 9.57 -4.38
CA TYR A 133 -9.20 10.42 -3.95
C TYR A 133 -8.06 9.60 -3.36
N MET A 134 -8.37 8.73 -2.39
CA MET A 134 -7.37 7.89 -1.72
C MET A 134 -6.67 6.92 -2.66
N THR A 135 -7.38 6.34 -3.64
CA THR A 135 -6.78 5.48 -4.66
C THR A 135 -5.76 6.25 -5.51
N ARG A 136 -6.11 7.46 -5.98
CA ARG A 136 -5.18 8.28 -6.78
C ARG A 136 -3.93 8.65 -6.01
N LEU A 137 -4.07 9.07 -4.76
CA LEU A 137 -2.92 9.40 -3.93
C LEU A 137 -2.09 8.17 -3.60
N ALA A 138 -2.72 7.02 -3.33
CA ALA A 138 -2.02 5.77 -3.08
C ALA A 138 -1.16 5.37 -4.29
N ASP A 139 -1.71 5.43 -5.50
CA ASP A 139 -0.97 5.10 -6.72
C ASP A 139 0.27 6.00 -6.90
N VAL A 140 0.14 7.30 -6.62
CA VAL A 140 1.26 8.26 -6.68
C VAL A 140 2.29 8.00 -5.58
N ILE A 141 1.86 7.67 -4.36
CA ILE A 141 2.75 7.32 -3.24
C ILE A 141 3.57 6.07 -3.57
N ASP A 142 2.90 5.02 -4.05
CA ASP A 142 3.54 3.75 -4.40
C ASP A 142 4.53 3.93 -5.55
N LYS A 143 4.16 4.70 -6.58
CA LYS A 143 5.06 5.05 -7.70
C LYS A 143 6.34 5.76 -7.25
N ASN A 144 6.25 6.58 -6.20
CA ASN A 144 7.40 7.31 -5.63
C ASN A 144 8.05 6.55 -4.46
N ASN A 145 7.82 5.24 -4.34
CA ASN A 145 8.38 4.37 -3.30
C ASN A 145 8.02 4.77 -1.86
N GLY A 146 6.98 5.58 -1.68
CA GLY A 146 6.44 5.89 -0.37
C GLY A 146 5.69 4.71 0.24
N VAL A 147 5.32 4.85 1.51
CA VAL A 147 4.48 3.91 2.24
C VAL A 147 3.37 4.68 2.91
N ILE A 148 2.13 4.32 2.61
CA ILE A 148 0.97 4.84 3.35
C ILE A 148 1.01 4.26 4.75
N ASP A 149 1.09 5.13 5.73
CA ASP A 149 1.08 4.76 7.14
C ASP A 149 -0.35 4.70 7.68
N LYS A 150 -1.16 5.72 7.38
CA LYS A 150 -2.58 5.74 7.74
C LYS A 150 -3.36 6.80 6.96
N TYR A 151 -4.68 6.62 6.95
CA TYR A 151 -5.66 7.64 6.59
C TYR A 151 -6.36 8.15 7.85
N VAL A 152 -6.58 9.46 7.95
CA VAL A 152 -7.29 10.11 9.06
C VAL A 152 -8.37 11.02 8.48
N GLY A 153 -9.58 10.50 8.30
CA GLY A 153 -10.62 11.20 7.55
C GLY A 153 -10.23 11.32 6.08
N ASP A 154 -10.10 12.54 5.59
CA ASP A 154 -9.60 12.90 4.26
C ASP A 154 -8.09 13.17 4.21
N GLU A 155 -7.40 13.16 5.35
CA GLU A 155 -5.95 13.28 5.42
C GLU A 155 -5.28 11.92 5.12
N VAL A 156 -4.22 11.94 4.30
CA VAL A 156 -3.30 10.82 4.10
C VAL A 156 -1.94 11.14 4.72
N MET A 157 -1.39 10.17 5.46
CA MET A 157 -0.04 10.20 5.98
C MET A 157 0.83 9.16 5.26
N ALA A 158 1.91 9.62 4.64
CA ALA A 158 2.86 8.80 3.91
C ALA A 158 4.28 8.95 4.45
N LEU A 159 5.05 7.86 4.37
CA LEU A 159 6.41 7.74 4.87
C LEU A 159 7.37 7.42 3.74
N PHE A 160 8.52 8.08 3.76
CA PHE A 160 9.65 7.83 2.87
C PHE A 160 10.89 7.60 3.72
N GLY A 161 11.65 6.54 3.44
CA GLY A 161 12.76 6.09 4.30
C GLY A 161 12.32 5.21 5.48
N ALA A 162 11.06 4.78 5.52
CA ALA A 162 10.55 3.75 6.42
C ALA A 162 9.55 2.82 5.69
N PRO A 163 9.47 1.52 6.02
CA PRO A 163 10.30 0.80 7.00
C PRO A 163 11.74 0.55 6.53
N VAL A 164 12.00 0.72 5.23
CA VAL A 164 13.33 0.58 4.62
C VAL A 164 13.94 1.98 4.47
N ALA A 165 15.16 2.16 4.98
CA ALA A 165 15.88 3.42 4.89
C ALA A 165 16.24 3.77 3.45
N ASP A 166 16.15 5.05 3.11
CA ASP A 166 16.49 5.59 1.80
C ASP A 166 17.06 7.00 1.95
N THR A 167 18.27 7.20 1.42
CA THR A 167 18.98 8.48 1.44
C THR A 167 18.32 9.55 0.56
N GLU A 168 17.49 9.14 -0.39
CA GLU A 168 16.76 10.02 -1.31
C GLU A 168 15.29 10.19 -0.92
N SER A 169 14.90 9.71 0.27
CA SER A 169 13.53 9.74 0.77
C SER A 169 12.89 11.14 0.74
N ALA A 170 13.65 12.20 1.01
CA ALA A 170 13.14 13.57 0.94
C ALA A 170 12.83 14.01 -0.50
N ALA A 171 13.70 13.70 -1.45
CA ALA A 171 13.49 14.00 -2.86
C ALA A 171 12.29 13.20 -3.42
N ALA A 172 12.18 11.93 -3.04
CA ALA A 172 11.03 11.09 -3.40
C ALA A 172 9.71 11.65 -2.85
N ALA A 173 9.69 12.13 -1.60
CA ALA A 173 8.50 12.74 -1.00
C ALA A 173 8.09 14.04 -1.72
N VAL A 174 9.06 14.90 -2.07
CA VAL A 174 8.79 16.14 -2.80
C VAL A 174 8.30 15.86 -4.23
N SER A 175 8.90 14.88 -4.93
CA SER A 175 8.44 14.41 -6.23
C SER A 175 7.00 13.89 -6.15
N CYS A 176 6.73 13.06 -5.14
CA CYS A 176 5.39 12.54 -4.86
C CYS A 176 4.38 13.68 -4.68
N ALA A 177 4.68 14.69 -3.88
CA ALA A 177 3.79 15.83 -3.65
C ALA A 177 3.48 16.62 -4.93
N LEU A 178 4.48 16.85 -5.79
CA LEU A 178 4.28 17.50 -7.09
C LEU A 178 3.40 16.65 -8.02
N GLU A 179 3.63 15.33 -8.07
CA GLU A 179 2.79 14.42 -8.84
C GLU A 179 1.36 14.33 -8.30
N MET A 180 1.17 14.40 -6.98
CA MET A 180 -0.16 14.44 -6.36
C MET A 180 -0.94 15.69 -6.78
N MET A 181 -0.29 16.86 -6.78
CA MET A 181 -0.93 18.11 -7.23
C MET A 181 -1.39 18.00 -8.68
N LYS A 182 -0.53 17.45 -9.56
CA LYS A 182 -0.87 17.23 -10.98
C LYS A 182 -2.00 16.22 -11.16
N GLU A 183 -1.99 15.13 -10.40
CA GLU A 183 -3.04 14.09 -10.48
C GLU A 183 -4.40 14.63 -10.02
N VAL A 184 -4.43 15.42 -8.94
CA VAL A 184 -5.66 16.07 -8.48
C VAL A 184 -6.16 17.10 -9.50
N GLU A 185 -5.26 17.86 -10.13
CA GLU A 185 -5.62 18.78 -11.22
C GLU A 185 -6.23 18.06 -12.43
N ASN A 186 -5.62 16.96 -12.88
CA ASN A 186 -6.15 16.12 -13.95
C ASN A 186 -7.52 15.54 -13.59
N TRP A 187 -7.68 15.11 -12.34
CA TRP A 187 -8.97 14.63 -11.86
C TRP A 187 -10.02 15.74 -11.84
N ASN A 188 -9.65 16.94 -11.40
CA ASN A 188 -10.53 18.11 -11.40
C ASN A 188 -11.02 18.48 -12.80
N ALA A 189 -10.18 18.39 -13.84
CA ALA A 189 -10.62 18.61 -15.22
C ALA A 189 -11.78 17.68 -15.62
N ASN A 190 -11.73 16.41 -15.18
CA ASN A 190 -12.81 15.46 -15.40
C ASN A 190 -14.04 15.75 -14.53
N ARG A 191 -13.84 16.14 -13.26
CA ARG A 191 -14.92 16.50 -12.34
C ARG A 191 -15.72 17.69 -12.86
N ILE A 192 -15.04 18.74 -13.31
CA ILE A 192 -15.65 19.95 -13.88
C ILE A 192 -16.48 19.60 -15.11
N ARG A 193 -15.97 18.74 -16.00
CA ARG A 193 -16.72 18.25 -17.19
C ARG A 193 -18.01 17.51 -16.81
N LEU A 194 -18.04 16.88 -15.65
CA LEU A 194 -19.21 16.18 -15.10
C LEU A 194 -20.10 17.09 -14.25
N GLY A 195 -19.81 18.39 -14.16
CA GLY A 195 -20.56 19.35 -13.32
C GLY A 195 -20.31 19.19 -11.81
N LEU A 196 -19.22 18.53 -11.42
CA LEU A 196 -18.83 18.33 -10.03
C LEU A 196 -17.82 19.40 -9.59
N ASN A 197 -17.88 19.78 -8.32
CA ASN A 197 -16.93 20.73 -7.73
C ASN A 197 -15.49 20.18 -7.76
N PRO A 198 -14.49 21.02 -8.06
CA PRO A 198 -13.09 20.63 -7.94
C PRO A 198 -12.71 20.40 -6.46
N ILE A 199 -11.62 19.68 -6.27
CA ILE A 199 -11.01 19.37 -4.97
C ILE A 199 -9.62 19.97 -4.96
N ASP A 200 -9.30 20.73 -3.92
CA ASP A 200 -7.96 21.23 -3.69
C ASP A 200 -7.36 20.57 -2.46
N ILE A 201 -6.06 20.36 -2.47
CA ILE A 201 -5.32 19.78 -1.35
C ILE A 201 -4.23 20.72 -0.87
N GLY A 202 -3.87 20.63 0.40
CA GLY A 202 -2.62 21.21 0.92
C GLY A 202 -1.71 20.10 1.40
N ILE A 203 -0.41 20.22 1.14
CA ILE A 203 0.58 19.20 1.46
C ILE A 203 1.64 19.79 2.41
N GLY A 204 2.01 19.04 3.44
CA GLY A 204 3.10 19.36 4.35
C GLY A 204 4.13 18.26 4.41
N ILE A 205 5.41 18.60 4.27
CA ILE A 205 6.53 17.64 4.28
C ILE A 205 7.60 18.06 5.27
N HIS A 206 8.02 17.12 6.12
CA HIS A 206 9.14 17.31 7.01
C HIS A 206 10.03 16.06 7.08
N THR A 207 11.33 16.28 7.16
CA THR A 207 12.37 15.25 7.27
C THR A 207 13.05 15.39 8.62
N GLY A 208 13.07 14.32 9.41
CA GLY A 208 13.68 14.33 10.73
C GLY A 208 13.80 12.96 11.36
N ILE A 209 14.44 12.90 12.53
CA ILE A 209 14.56 11.68 13.31
C ILE A 209 13.22 11.38 13.97
N VAL A 210 12.70 10.18 13.78
CA VAL A 210 11.45 9.67 14.37
C VAL A 210 11.70 8.29 14.97
N VAL A 211 10.83 7.87 15.89
CA VAL A 211 10.80 6.49 16.35
C VAL A 211 9.88 5.70 15.42
N ALA A 212 10.46 4.78 14.64
CA ALA A 212 9.73 3.94 13.70
C ALA A 212 9.63 2.51 14.22
N GLY A 213 8.42 1.95 14.31
CA GLY A 213 8.25 0.59 14.82
C GLY A 213 6.81 0.18 15.08
N ASN A 214 6.64 -0.98 15.70
CA ASN A 214 5.32 -1.53 16.01
C ASN A 214 4.81 -0.93 17.33
N VAL A 215 3.71 -0.18 17.24
CA VAL A 215 3.07 0.49 18.38
C VAL A 215 1.63 0.03 18.51
N GLY A 216 1.19 -0.22 19.74
CA GLY A 216 -0.19 -0.55 20.05
C GLY A 216 -0.31 -1.46 21.26
N ALA A 217 -1.37 -2.27 21.28
CA ALA A 217 -1.56 -3.31 22.27
C ALA A 217 -0.97 -4.64 21.77
N GLU A 218 -0.69 -5.58 22.67
CA GLU A 218 -0.08 -6.89 22.35
C GLU A 218 -0.78 -7.62 21.18
N ASN A 219 -2.11 -7.56 21.11
CA ASN A 219 -2.90 -8.19 20.05
C ASN A 219 -3.33 -7.23 18.93
N ARG A 220 -2.85 -5.97 18.93
CA ARG A 220 -3.17 -4.92 17.96
C ARG A 220 -1.99 -3.99 17.77
N LEU A 221 -1.06 -4.41 16.92
CA LEU A 221 0.15 -3.67 16.58
C LEU A 221 -0.02 -2.99 15.22
N ASN A 222 0.38 -1.73 15.14
CA ASN A 222 0.53 -1.00 13.89
C ASN A 222 1.97 -0.56 13.74
N TYR A 223 2.60 -0.91 12.62
CA TYR A 223 3.86 -0.27 12.26
C TYR A 223 3.59 1.20 11.97
N THR A 224 4.24 2.11 12.68
CA THR A 224 4.08 3.55 12.47
C THR A 224 5.30 4.32 12.93
N VAL A 225 5.30 5.64 12.69
CA VAL A 225 6.31 6.56 13.18
C VAL A 225 5.73 7.51 14.23
N LEU A 226 6.50 7.78 15.27
CA LEU A 226 6.13 8.69 16.35
C LEU A 226 7.23 9.73 16.59
N GLY A 227 6.84 10.90 17.06
CA GLY A 227 7.76 11.95 17.51
C GLY A 227 7.31 13.35 17.13
N ALA A 228 7.99 14.35 17.68
CA ALA A 228 7.71 15.76 17.40
C ALA A 228 7.83 16.09 15.90
N ASN A 229 8.75 15.44 15.19
CA ASN A 229 8.96 15.63 13.75
C ASN A 229 7.77 15.14 12.90
N VAL A 230 7.06 14.09 13.33
CA VAL A 230 5.81 13.66 12.67
C VAL A 230 4.74 14.74 12.82
N ASN A 231 4.60 15.29 14.03
CA ASN A 231 3.66 16.36 14.30
C ASN A 231 4.00 17.63 13.51
N LEU A 232 5.29 17.94 13.31
CA LEU A 232 5.71 19.09 12.51
C LEU A 232 5.20 18.98 11.06
N ALA A 233 5.33 17.81 10.43
CA ALA A 233 4.79 17.56 9.09
C ALA A 233 3.27 17.81 9.01
N SER A 234 2.50 17.29 9.97
CA SER A 234 1.05 17.52 10.04
C SER A 234 0.72 19.00 10.23
N ARG A 235 1.50 19.75 11.03
CA ARG A 235 1.31 21.19 11.20
C ARG A 235 1.64 22.00 9.95
N LEU A 236 2.62 21.57 9.16
CA LEU A 236 2.89 22.16 7.85
C LEU A 236 1.72 21.93 6.89
N CYS A 237 1.15 20.72 6.87
CA CYS A 237 0.00 20.41 6.02
C CYS A 237 -1.22 21.24 6.40
N ALA A 238 -1.50 21.38 7.70
CA ALA A 238 -2.58 22.22 8.21
C ALA A 238 -2.39 23.71 7.93
N ALA A 239 -1.15 24.17 7.78
CA ALA A 239 -0.82 25.56 7.42
C ALA A 239 -0.80 25.80 5.91
N ALA A 240 -0.72 24.74 5.09
CA ALA A 240 -0.68 24.84 3.64
C ALA A 240 -2.05 25.24 3.08
N GLU A 241 -2.05 26.27 2.25
CA GLU A 241 -3.24 26.71 1.51
C GLU A 241 -3.65 25.72 0.41
N ALA A 242 -4.76 26.00 -0.26
CA ALA A 242 -5.20 25.23 -1.42
C ALA A 242 -4.14 25.23 -2.52
N LYS A 243 -3.80 24.02 -3.01
CA LYS A 243 -2.77 23.78 -4.02
C LYS A 243 -1.35 24.17 -3.58
N GLN A 244 -1.12 24.25 -2.27
CA GLN A 244 0.19 24.59 -1.72
C GLN A 244 0.91 23.37 -1.16
N ILE A 245 2.22 23.31 -1.39
CA ILE A 245 3.13 22.33 -0.79
C ILE A 245 4.10 23.09 0.10
N LEU A 246 4.05 22.84 1.40
CA LEU A 246 4.97 23.43 2.38
C LEU A 246 5.99 22.40 2.85
N ILE A 247 7.26 22.80 2.84
CA ILE A 247 8.36 21.99 3.37
C ILE A 247 9.15 22.72 4.45
N SER A 248 9.67 21.94 5.38
CA SER A 248 10.61 22.43 6.39
C SER A 248 11.99 22.73 5.81
N LYS A 249 12.80 23.51 6.54
CA LYS A 249 14.22 23.73 6.23
C LYS A 249 15.03 22.42 6.15
N ASP A 250 14.72 21.44 7.00
CA ASP A 250 15.43 20.16 7.01
C ASP A 250 15.16 19.35 5.74
N THR A 251 13.91 19.35 5.26
CA THR A 251 13.55 18.75 3.97
C THR A 251 14.21 19.47 2.81
N LEU A 252 14.21 20.81 2.81
CA LEU A 252 14.87 21.59 1.75
C LEU A 252 16.38 21.31 1.68
N ASN A 253 17.04 21.10 2.82
CA ASN A 253 18.49 20.83 2.88
C ASN A 253 18.84 19.36 2.67
N ALA A 254 17.86 18.47 2.53
CA ALA A 254 18.11 17.07 2.25
C ALA A 254 18.70 16.89 0.82
N PRO A 255 19.43 15.79 0.57
CA PRO A 255 20.06 15.55 -0.72
C PRO A 255 19.08 15.65 -1.90
N LYS A 256 19.54 16.26 -3.00
CA LYS A 256 18.82 16.44 -4.28
C LYS A 256 17.60 17.37 -4.26
N VAL A 257 17.01 17.70 -3.10
CA VAL A 257 15.77 18.49 -3.02
C VAL A 257 15.91 19.88 -3.66
N LYS A 258 16.95 20.65 -3.32
CA LYS A 258 17.19 21.99 -3.89
C LYS A 258 17.44 21.99 -5.41
N GLU A 259 17.90 20.88 -5.96
CA GLU A 259 18.23 20.76 -7.39
C GLU A 259 16.99 20.42 -8.22
N MET A 260 15.96 19.83 -7.59
CA MET A 260 14.75 19.33 -8.27
C MET A 260 13.55 20.27 -8.20
N ILE A 261 13.61 21.36 -7.41
CA ILE A 261 12.50 22.30 -7.25
C ILE A 261 12.91 23.76 -7.38
N SER A 262 11.96 24.59 -7.78
CA SER A 262 11.94 26.02 -7.43
C SER A 262 11.23 26.19 -6.09
N TYR A 263 11.55 27.22 -5.31
CA TYR A 263 10.88 27.44 -4.02
C TYR A 263 10.82 28.91 -3.63
N ASN A 264 9.79 29.27 -2.86
CA ASN A 264 9.70 30.55 -2.15
C ASN A 264 10.05 30.35 -0.69
N GLU A 265 10.90 31.22 -0.14
CA GLU A 265 11.10 31.32 1.30
C GLU A 265 10.00 32.20 1.90
N LEU A 266 9.15 31.63 2.75
CA LEU A 266 8.05 32.35 3.39
C LEU A 266 8.50 32.94 4.73
N SER A 267 7.70 33.86 5.27
CA SER A 267 7.94 34.33 6.65
C SER A 267 7.78 33.17 7.65
N PRO A 268 8.62 33.07 8.69
CA PRO A 268 8.47 32.06 9.72
C PRO A 268 7.07 32.06 10.33
N ILE A 269 6.45 30.88 10.43
CA ILE A 269 5.09 30.71 10.94
C ILE A 269 5.08 30.12 12.36
N SER A 270 4.06 30.47 13.14
CA SER A 270 3.81 29.83 14.44
C SER A 270 3.00 28.56 14.24
N LEU A 271 3.51 27.43 14.73
CA LEU A 271 2.84 26.14 14.63
C LEU A 271 2.35 25.69 16.00
N LYS A 272 1.09 25.25 16.07
CA LYS A 272 0.47 24.78 17.32
C LYS A 272 1.30 23.65 17.95
N GLY A 273 1.75 23.88 19.19
CA GLY A 273 2.56 22.92 19.95
C GLY A 273 4.08 23.13 19.84
N PHE A 274 4.53 24.11 19.04
CA PHE A 274 5.94 24.48 18.90
C PHE A 274 6.16 25.89 19.45
N SER A 275 7.17 26.07 20.31
CA SER A 275 7.44 27.35 20.96
C SER A 275 8.21 28.33 20.07
N LYS A 276 8.92 27.83 19.06
CA LYS A 276 9.71 28.64 18.12
C LYS A 276 8.95 28.78 16.81
N LEU A 277 9.11 29.94 16.17
CA LEU A 277 8.68 30.11 14.78
C LEU A 277 9.46 29.12 13.89
N THR A 278 8.74 28.52 12.95
CA THR A 278 9.30 27.56 12.00
C THR A 278 9.49 28.24 10.66
N GLN A 279 10.72 28.21 10.15
CA GLN A 279 11.01 28.61 8.78
C GLN A 279 10.42 27.57 7.83
N VAL A 280 9.63 28.03 6.86
CA VAL A 280 8.93 27.20 5.89
C VAL A 280 9.19 27.68 4.47
N TYR A 281 9.11 26.75 3.53
CA TYR A 281 9.33 27.00 2.12
C TYR A 281 8.16 26.44 1.33
N GLU A 282 7.67 27.21 0.37
CA GLU A 282 6.69 26.76 -0.59
C GLU A 282 7.42 26.14 -1.78
N VAL A 283 7.03 24.92 -2.15
CA VAL A 283 7.57 24.23 -3.32
C VAL A 283 6.80 24.67 -4.55
N LEU A 284 7.54 25.05 -5.59
CA LEU A 284 7.00 25.38 -6.89
C LEU A 284 7.45 24.32 -7.92
N PRO A 285 6.58 23.97 -8.89
CA PRO A 285 7.01 23.18 -10.03
C PRO A 285 8.15 23.91 -10.77
N ILE A 286 9.16 23.17 -11.25
CA ILE A 286 10.08 23.72 -12.24
C ILE A 286 9.28 23.83 -13.53
N GLU A 287 9.00 25.05 -13.99
CA GLU A 287 8.47 25.24 -15.34
C GLU A 287 9.48 24.66 -16.33
N SER A 288 9.05 23.63 -17.06
CA SER A 288 9.75 23.16 -18.25
C SER A 288 9.80 24.32 -19.25
N SER A 289 10.97 24.60 -19.82
CA SER A 289 11.14 25.60 -20.88
C SER A 289 10.26 25.38 -22.13
N ALA A 290 9.54 24.26 -22.21
CA ALA A 290 8.52 24.00 -23.22
C ALA A 290 7.16 24.68 -22.93
N ASP A 291 6.78 24.92 -21.67
CA ASP A 291 5.47 25.48 -21.30
C ASP A 291 5.43 27.02 -21.38
N SER A 292 6.59 27.68 -21.24
CA SER A 292 6.73 29.13 -21.42
C SER A 292 6.48 29.59 -22.86
N ALA A 293 6.66 28.71 -23.85
CA ALA A 293 6.44 29.03 -25.26
C ALA A 293 4.95 29.02 -25.67
N ILE A 294 4.06 28.44 -24.86
CA ILE A 294 2.62 28.33 -25.16
C ILE A 294 1.84 29.51 -24.56
N LYS A 295 2.37 30.16 -23.52
CA LYS A 295 1.72 31.33 -22.88
C LYS A 295 1.96 32.67 -23.61
N GLU A 296 2.81 32.72 -24.63
CA GLU A 296 3.09 33.94 -25.41
C GLU A 296 2.47 33.97 -26.83
N THR A 297 1.56 33.05 -27.16
CA THR A 297 0.76 33.04 -28.41
C THR A 297 -0.73 33.06 -28.15
#